data_AF-A0AAF5PK42-F1
#
_entry.id   AF-A0AAF5PK42-F1
#
_cell.length_a   1.000
_cell.length_b   1.000
_cell.length_c   1.000
_cell.angle_alpha   90.00
_cell.angle_beta   90.00
_cell.angle_gamma   90.00
#
_symmetry.space_group_name_H-M   'P 1'
#
loop_
_entity.id
_entity.type
_entity.pdbx_description
1 polymer ?
#
loop_
_entity_poly.entity_id
_entity_poly.type
_entity_poly.pdbx_seq_one_letter_code
_entity_poly.pdbx_strand_id
1 'polypeptide(L)' 'MLKTRGLKNLVQIEDLQDQAQQTLFKHTMNSSPARFGRLLLLLPLLRTISAEKIEQMFFMATFGNTSIDQIICKMYNR' A
#
# COMPACT_ATOMS: atom_id res chain seq x y z
N MET A 1 2.22 -2.71 14.03
CA MET A 1 2.00 -1.26 13.82
C MET A 1 3.33 -0.64 13.37
N LEU A 2 3.68 -0.79 12.09
CA LEU A 2 4.86 -0.14 11.51
C LEU A 2 4.50 1.34 11.34
N LYS A 3 4.66 2.10 12.43
CA LYS A 3 4.55 3.56 12.47
C LYS A 3 5.58 4.11 11.49
N THR A 4 5.08 4.61 10.38
CA THR A 4 5.83 5.30 9.33
C THR A 4 6.48 6.53 9.95
N ARG A 5 7.75 6.39 10.35
CA ARG A 5 8.55 7.47 10.91
C ARG A 5 8.82 8.47 9.77
N GLY A 6 8.15 9.62 9.80
CA GLY A 6 8.42 10.75 8.89
C GLY A 6 7.23 11.35 8.14
N LEU A 7 6.01 10.83 8.30
CA LEU A 7 4.83 11.41 7.63
C LEU A 7 4.37 12.70 8.34
N LYS A 8 4.30 13.80 7.58
CA LYS A 8 3.62 15.02 8.00
C LYS A 8 2.11 14.75 8.06
N ASN A 9 1.47 15.17 9.15
CA ASN A 9 0.03 15.04 9.45
C ASN A 9 -0.51 13.60 9.48
N LEU A 10 -0.10 12.83 10.49
CA LEU A 10 -0.68 11.52 10.81
C LEU A 10 -2.22 11.53 10.84
N VAL A 11 -2.83 12.60 11.36
CA VAL A 11 -4.28 12.78 11.44
C VAL A 11 -4.95 12.73 10.06
N GLN A 12 -4.40 13.43 9.06
CA GLN A 12 -4.97 13.43 7.71
C GLN A 12 -4.84 12.07 7.04
N ILE A 13 -3.79 11.31 7.38
CA ILE A 13 -3.55 9.98 6.83
C ILE A 13 -4.51 8.97 7.45
N GLU A 14 -4.77 9.07 8.76
CA GLU A 14 -5.81 8.31 9.44
C GLU A 14 -7.19 8.63 8.88
N ASP A 15 -7.53 9.90 8.68
CA ASP A 15 -8.80 10.32 8.06
C ASP A 15 -8.99 9.74 6.65
N LEU A 16 -7.93 9.74 5.84
CA LEU A 16 -7.96 9.14 4.50
C LEU A 16 -8.12 7.62 4.55
N GLN A 17 -7.44 6.97 5.49
CA GLN A 17 -7.57 5.53 5.71
C GLN A 17 -9.00 5.18 6.13
N ASP A 18 -9.61 5.94 7.03
CA ASP A 18 -10.99 5.75 7.49
C ASP A 18 -11.99 5.94 6.34
N GLN A 19 -11.79 6.98 5.52
CA GLN A 19 -12.62 7.19 4.32
C GLN A 19 -12.51 6.03 3.33
N ALA A 20 -11.30 5.50 3.11
CA ALA A 20 -11.09 4.35 2.23
C ALA A 20 -11.76 3.08 2.78
N GLN A 21 -11.68 2.85 4.10
CA GLN A 21 -12.34 1.71 4.76
C GLN A 21 -13.87 1.81 4.68
N GLN A 22 -14.44 2.99 4.91
CA GLN A 22 -15.89 3.21 4.77
C GLN A 22 -16.35 2.99 3.32
N THR A 23 -15.57 3.46 2.35
CA THR A 23 -15.87 3.27 0.92
C THR A 23 -15.81 1.79 0.54
N LEU A 24 -14.78 1.07 0.99
CA LEU A 24 -14.63 -0.36 0.77
C LEU A 24 -15.77 -1.17 1.42
N PHE A 25 -16.17 -0.81 2.64
CA PHE A 25 -17.29 -1.42 3.33
C PHE A 25 -18.59 -1.25 2.54
N LYS A 26 -18.95 -0.02 2.16
CA LYS A 26 -20.15 0.27 1.36
C LYS A 26 -20.16 -0.52 0.04
N HIS A 27 -19.02 -0.59 -0.64
CA HIS A 27 -18.91 -1.33 -1.91
C HIS A 27 -19.06 -2.85 -1.73
N THR A 28 -18.51 -3.41 -0.66
CA THR A 28 -18.53 -4.87 -0.43
C THR A 28 -19.79 -5.37 0.26
N MET A 29 -20.51 -4.50 0.97
CA MET A 29 -21.76 -4.79 1.68
C MET A 29 -22.84 -5.34 0.74
N ASN A 30 -22.93 -4.82 -0.49
CA ASN A 30 -23.89 -5.29 -1.50
C ASN A 30 -23.52 -6.63 -2.14
N SER A 31 -22.25 -7.05 -2.05
CA SER A 31 -21.78 -8.30 -2.66
C SER A 31 -21.78 -9.47 -1.68
N SER A 32 -21.19 -9.28 -0.49
CA SER A 32 -21.12 -10.30 0.56
C SER A 32 -20.51 -9.69 1.83
N PRO A 33 -21.17 -9.79 2.99
CA PRO A 33 -20.67 -9.20 4.23
C PRO A 33 -19.30 -9.77 4.66
N ALA A 34 -18.98 -11.02 4.29
CA ALA A 34 -17.69 -11.64 4.56
C ALA A 34 -16.55 -11.16 3.62
N ARG A 35 -16.86 -10.43 2.54
CA ARG A 35 -15.85 -9.95 1.58
C ARG A 35 -15.00 -8.82 2.17
N PHE A 36 -15.61 -7.92 2.95
CA PHE A 36 -14.87 -6.85 3.63
C PHE A 36 -13.79 -7.40 4.56
N GLY A 37 -14.16 -8.32 5.46
CA GLY A 37 -13.23 -8.96 6.39
C GLY A 37 -12.10 -9.72 5.69
N ARG A 38 -12.41 -10.47 4.62
CA ARG A 38 -11.39 -11.17 3.82
C ARG A 38 -10.38 -10.21 3.18
N LEU A 39 -10.83 -9.08 2.66
CA LEU A 39 -9.94 -8.06 2.08
C LEU A 39 -9.07 -7.41 3.15
N LEU A 40 -9.62 -7.10 4.33
CA LEU A 40 -8.84 -6.58 5.45
C LEU A 40 -7.77 -7.57 5.92
N LEU A 41 -8.05 -8.88 5.92
CA LEU A 41 -7.06 -9.92 6.25
C LEU A 41 -6.00 -10.11 5.14
N LEU A 42 -6.32 -9.75 3.90
CA LEU A 42 -5.37 -9.79 2.78
C LEU A 42 -4.36 -8.63 2.84
N LEU A 43 -4.74 -7.46 3.38
CA LEU A 43 -3.86 -6.29 3.47
C LEU A 43 -2.52 -6.60 4.20
N PRO A 44 -2.52 -7.29 5.37
CA PRO A 44 -1.28 -7.76 5.98
C PRO A 44 -0.52 -8.80 5.14
N LEU A 45 -1.21 -9.68 4.42
CA LEU A 45 -0.56 -10.67 3.56
C LEU A 45 0.18 -10.01 2.38
N LEU A 46 -0.33 -8.90 1.85
CA LEU A 46 0.39 -8.11 0.85
C LEU A 46 1.70 -7.53 1.39
N ARG A 47 1.79 -7.27 2.71
CA ARG A 47 3.02 -6.81 3.37
C ARG A 47 4.05 -7.91 3.61
N THR A 48 3.74 -9.19 3.39
CA THR A 48 4.74 -10.27 3.56
C THR A 48 5.72 -10.35 2.40
N ILE A 49 5.42 -9.71 1.27
CA ILE A 49 6.32 -9.62 0.12
C ILE A 49 7.24 -8.41 0.35
N SER A 50 8.55 -8.63 0.40
CA SER A 50 9.52 -7.55 0.53
C SER A 50 9.64 -6.76 -0.76
N ALA A 51 9.87 -5.45 -0.65
CA ALA A 51 10.13 -4.57 -1.79
C ALA A 51 11.32 -5.07 -2.62
N GLU A 52 12.37 -5.58 -1.96
CA GLU A 52 13.55 -6.17 -2.62
C GLU A 52 13.19 -7.34 -3.55
N LYS A 53 12.24 -8.21 -3.14
CA LYS A 53 11.80 -9.32 -4.01
C LYS A 53 11.07 -8.81 -5.25
N ILE A 54 10.27 -7.75 -5.09
CA ILE A 54 9.55 -7.10 -6.20
C ILE A 54 10.56 -6.44 -7.15
N GLU A 55 11.58 -5.77 -6.60
CA GLU A 55 12.68 -5.16 -7.37
C GLU A 55 13.41 -6.18 -8.24
N GLN A 56 13.83 -7.30 -7.63
CA GLN A 56 14.55 -8.37 -8.32
C GLN A 56 13.71 -9.00 -9.45
N MET A 57 12.41 -9.18 -9.22
CA MET A 57 11.54 -9.88 -10.17
C MET A 57 11.05 -8.99 -11.31
N PHE A 58 10.78 -7.71 -11.05
CA PHE A 58 10.11 -6.82 -12.01
C PHE A 58 10.93 -5.62 -12.48
N PHE A 59 11.92 -5.15 -11.71
CA PHE A 59 12.61 -3.88 -11.98
C PHE A 59 14.08 -4.04 -12.36
N MET A 60 14.75 -5.10 -11.91
CA MET A 60 16.18 -5.31 -12.15
C MET A 60 16.57 -5.31 -13.63
N ALA A 61 15.77 -5.95 -14.49
CA ALA A 61 16.06 -6.02 -15.92
C ALA A 61 16.03 -4.65 -16.62
N THR A 62 15.22 -3.71 -16.11
CA THR A 62 14.96 -2.41 -16.75
C THR A 62 15.72 -1.26 -16.09
N PHE A 63 15.86 -1.29 -14.76
CA PHE A 63 16.42 -0.19 -13.95
C PHE A 63 17.70 -0.58 -13.21
N GLY A 64 18.20 -1.80 -13.41
CA GLY A 64 19.42 -2.30 -12.79
C GLY A 64 19.31 -2.33 -11.27
N ASN A 65 20.31 -1.78 -10.59
CA ASN A 65 20.43 -1.78 -9.13
C ASN A 65 19.77 -0.55 -8.46
N THR A 66 18.84 0.12 -9.16
CA THR A 66 18.10 1.28 -8.64
C THR A 66 16.92 0.79 -7.81
N SER A 67 16.80 1.23 -6.55
CA SER A 67 15.67 0.84 -5.71
C SER A 67 14.35 1.49 -6.16
N ILE A 68 13.22 0.83 -5.90
CA ILE A 68 11.88 1.33 -6.19
C ILE A 68 11.67 2.71 -5.53
N ASP A 69 12.13 2.90 -4.30
CA ASP A 69 12.05 4.21 -3.62
C ASP A 69 12.76 5.32 -4.41
N GLN A 70 13.94 5.04 -4.97
CA GLN A 70 14.66 6.02 -5.80
C GLN A 70 13.94 6.30 -7.12
N ILE A 71 13.33 5.29 -7.73
CA ILE A 71 12.52 5.44 -8.95
C ILE A 71 11.29 6.32 -8.66
N ILE A 72 10.56 6.02 -7.58
CA ILE A 72 9.37 6.78 -7.16
C ILE A 72 9.74 8.23 -6.83
N CYS A 73 10.84 8.45 -6.09
CA CYS A 73 11.35 9.79 -5.81
C CYS A 73 11.67 10.56 -7.11
N LYS A 74 12.30 9.92 -8.09
CA LYS A 74 12.56 10.54 -9.41
C LYS A 74 11.27 10.87 -10.16
N MET A 75 10.23 10.05 -10.06
CA MET A 75 8.94 10.30 -10.71
C MET A 75 8.19 11.49 -10.10
N TYR A 76 8.26 11.66 -8.78
CA TYR A 76 7.50 12.68 -8.07
C TYR A 76 8.23 14.03 -7.93
N ASN A 77 9.58 14.04 -7.95
CA ASN A 77 10.39 15.26 -7.88
C ASN A 77 10.53 15.97 -9.25
N ARG A 78 9.43 16.10 -10.01
CA ARG A 78 9.42 16.80 -11.30
C ARG A 78 9.45 18.32 -11.12
#